data_AF-A0AAU2ER57-F1
#
_entry.id   AF-A0AAU2ER57-F1
#
_cell.length_a   1.000
_cell.length_b   1.000
_cell.length_c   1.000
_cell.angle_alpha   90.00
_cell.angle_beta   90.00
_cell.angle_gamma   90.00
#
_symmetry.space_group_name_H-M   'P 1'
#
loop_
_entity.id
_entity.type
_entity.pdbx_description
1 polymer ?
#
loop_
_entity_poly.entity_id
_entity_poly.type
_entity_poly.pdbx_seq_one_letter_code
_entity_poly.pdbx_strand_id
1 'polypeptide(L)'
;MRNPLRRRLVTWLTTVAASAATLVGVSGTPAQAVVWSEPGYLRTQTDRCLQAVTDGVRTAPCTQINNRASFKWRMEIDGKHPGLVRFLLEGSGFCLDSNNVTVYHTPCEAEWIGQYWHLSNTTSTFLWGNNSSRFMTGWDAGNVSMEPRGANQSAMIFKQVWRFDPV
;
A
#
# COMPACT_ATOMS: atom_id res chain seq x y z
N MET A 1 6.78 47.70 -74.54
CA MET A 1 6.97 49.15 -74.30
C MET A 1 6.51 49.48 -72.87
N ARG A 2 7.33 50.28 -72.16
CA ARG A 2 7.08 51.02 -70.90
C ARG A 2 6.76 50.25 -69.58
N ASN A 3 7.84 50.07 -68.82
CA ASN A 3 8.05 50.27 -67.37
C ASN A 3 7.18 51.38 -66.71
N PRO A 4 7.18 51.59 -65.36
CA PRO A 4 7.68 50.77 -64.22
C PRO A 4 6.86 50.90 -62.89
N LEU A 5 7.42 50.29 -61.82
CA LEU A 5 7.47 50.74 -60.41
C LEU A 5 6.48 50.20 -59.35
N ARG A 6 7.12 49.68 -58.28
CA ARG A 6 6.88 49.87 -56.83
C ARG A 6 6.22 48.76 -56.01
N ARG A 7 7.06 48.11 -55.20
CA ARG A 7 7.02 47.95 -53.71
C ARG A 7 7.45 46.52 -53.35
N ARG A 8 8.23 46.20 -52.31
CA ARG A 8 9.08 46.90 -51.34
C ARG A 8 9.79 45.73 -50.60
N LEU A 9 11.10 45.74 -50.47
CA LEU A 9 11.81 44.86 -49.52
C LEU A 9 11.47 45.28 -48.09
N VAL A 10 11.12 44.33 -47.23
CA VAL A 10 11.42 44.40 -45.80
C VAL A 10 11.68 42.98 -45.29
N THR A 11 12.95 42.64 -45.09
CA THR A 11 13.39 41.42 -44.42
C THR A 11 13.69 41.78 -42.97
N TRP A 12 12.88 41.29 -42.03
CA TRP A 12 13.18 41.40 -40.60
C TRP A 12 13.88 40.10 -40.15
N LEU A 13 15.19 40.18 -39.88
CA LEU A 13 15.88 39.20 -39.04
C LEU A 13 15.65 39.56 -37.58
N THR A 14 14.93 38.73 -36.84
CA THR A 14 14.92 38.74 -35.37
C THR A 14 15.84 37.65 -34.85
N THR A 15 17.01 38.06 -34.38
CA THR A 15 17.95 37.22 -33.63
C THR A 15 17.34 36.92 -32.25
N VAL A 16 16.97 35.67 -31.99
CA VAL A 16 16.59 35.24 -30.63
C VAL A 16 17.89 34.94 -29.89
N ALA A 17 18.23 35.79 -28.92
CA ALA A 17 19.30 35.52 -27.97
C ALA A 17 18.86 34.37 -27.05
N ALA A 18 19.61 33.25 -27.08
CA ALA A 18 19.45 32.15 -26.15
C ALA A 18 19.99 32.59 -24.78
N SER A 19 19.10 32.87 -23.83
CA SER A 19 19.48 32.99 -22.43
C SER A 19 19.74 31.59 -21.89
N ALA A 20 21.03 31.25 -21.71
CA ALA A 20 21.46 30.12 -20.90
C ALA A 20 21.08 30.41 -19.43
N ALA A 21 19.88 30.00 -19.04
CA ALA A 21 19.52 29.86 -17.63
C ALA A 21 20.23 28.60 -17.13
N THR A 22 21.29 28.79 -16.36
CA THR A 22 21.91 27.73 -15.58
C THR A 22 20.87 27.22 -14.58
N LEU A 23 20.15 26.17 -14.96
CA LEU A 23 19.36 25.37 -14.03
C LEU A 23 20.37 24.77 -13.05
N VAL A 24 20.45 25.36 -11.85
CA VAL A 24 20.96 24.65 -10.68
C VAL A 24 19.97 23.51 -10.47
N GLY A 25 20.26 22.37 -11.08
CA GLY A 25 19.58 21.12 -10.84
C GLY A 25 19.81 20.77 -9.38
N VAL A 26 18.90 21.20 -8.51
CA VAL A 26 18.67 20.49 -7.26
C VAL A 26 18.16 19.14 -7.71
N SER A 27 19.07 18.17 -7.83
CA SER A 27 18.74 16.76 -8.01
C SER A 27 18.10 16.27 -6.71
N GLY A 28 16.93 16.80 -6.38
CA GLY A 28 16.01 16.11 -5.50
C GLY A 28 15.59 14.86 -6.25
N THR A 29 16.03 13.70 -5.77
CA THR A 29 15.38 12.45 -6.11
C THR A 29 13.87 12.68 -5.99
N PRO A 30 13.06 12.41 -7.03
CA PRO A 30 11.62 12.61 -6.93
C PRO A 30 11.16 11.81 -5.72
N ALA A 31 10.50 12.49 -4.77
CA ALA A 31 9.86 11.82 -3.65
C ALA A 31 8.95 10.74 -4.25
N GLN A 32 9.27 9.48 -4.00
CA GLN A 32 8.52 8.37 -4.56
C GLN A 32 7.06 8.49 -4.08
N ALA A 33 6.14 8.56 -5.04
CA ALA A 33 4.73 8.75 -4.74
C ALA A 33 4.21 7.56 -3.92
N VAL A 34 3.46 7.87 -2.86
CA VAL A 34 2.70 6.86 -2.11
C VAL A 34 1.56 6.37 -2.99
N VAL A 35 1.47 5.06 -3.18
CA VAL A 35 0.39 4.43 -3.96
C VAL A 35 -0.59 3.77 -3.01
N TRP A 36 -1.87 4.10 -3.16
CA TRP A 36 -2.96 3.59 -2.35
C TRP A 36 -3.84 2.63 -3.18
N SER A 37 -4.26 1.52 -2.57
CA SER A 37 -5.33 0.70 -3.12
C SER A 37 -6.70 1.30 -2.82
N GLU A 38 -7.71 0.83 -3.56
CA GLU A 38 -9.09 0.90 -3.10
C GLU A 38 -9.25 0.16 -1.77
N PRO A 39 -10.25 0.53 -0.92
CA PRO A 39 -10.56 -0.24 0.27
C PRO A 39 -10.86 -1.69 -0.11
N GLY A 40 -10.47 -2.61 0.76
CA GLY A 40 -10.70 -4.03 0.58
C GLY A 40 -10.81 -4.76 1.91
N TYR A 41 -11.06 -6.05 1.82
CA TYR A 41 -11.14 -6.95 2.97
C TYR A 41 -9.95 -7.91 2.97
N LEU A 42 -9.31 -8.09 4.13
CA LEU A 42 -8.34 -9.16 4.33
C LEU A 42 -9.09 -10.42 4.75
N ARG A 43 -9.21 -11.38 3.84
CA ARG A 43 -10.00 -12.62 3.98
C ARG A 43 -9.10 -13.84 4.11
N THR A 44 -9.36 -14.67 5.10
CA THR A 44 -8.76 -16.00 5.28
C THR A 44 -9.38 -17.02 4.32
N GLN A 45 -8.74 -18.18 4.13
CA GLN A 45 -9.32 -19.25 3.30
C GLN A 45 -10.61 -19.84 3.85
N THR A 46 -10.87 -19.71 5.16
CA THR A 46 -12.09 -20.22 5.82
C THR A 46 -13.25 -19.22 5.80
N ASP A 47 -13.21 -18.24 4.89
CA ASP A 47 -14.24 -17.21 4.72
C ASP A 47 -14.46 -16.32 5.96
N ARG A 48 -13.36 -15.99 6.63
CA ARG A 48 -13.35 -15.01 7.71
C ARG A 48 -12.52 -13.80 7.34
N CYS A 49 -12.99 -12.64 7.74
CA CYS A 49 -12.41 -11.35 7.40
C CYS A 49 -11.79 -10.70 8.64
N LEU A 50 -10.67 -10.01 8.43
CA LEU A 50 -9.98 -9.26 9.48
C LEU A 50 -10.83 -8.07 9.90
N GLN A 51 -11.10 -8.01 11.20
CA GLN A 51 -11.90 -6.96 11.81
C GLN A 51 -11.08 -6.25 12.89
N ALA A 52 -11.04 -4.92 12.82
CA ALA A 52 -10.63 -4.08 13.94
C ALA A 52 -11.69 -4.09 15.04
N VAL A 53 -11.26 -4.32 16.27
CA VAL A 53 -12.05 -4.22 17.50
C VAL A 53 -11.33 -3.31 18.49
N THR A 54 -11.98 -2.93 19.59
CA THR A 54 -11.42 -1.96 20.56
C THR A 54 -9.98 -2.28 20.98
N ASP A 55 -9.67 -3.55 21.24
CA ASP A 55 -8.40 -3.98 21.82
C ASP A 55 -7.47 -4.71 20.82
N GLY A 56 -7.68 -4.50 19.51
CA GLY A 56 -6.81 -5.07 18.48
C GLY A 56 -7.58 -5.59 17.27
N VAL A 57 -7.17 -6.74 16.74
CA VAL A 57 -7.81 -7.35 15.57
C VAL A 57 -8.27 -8.77 15.86
N ARG A 58 -9.30 -9.19 15.14
CA ARG A 58 -9.84 -10.55 15.18
C ARG A 58 -10.28 -10.99 13.79
N THR A 59 -10.54 -12.28 13.61
CA THR A 59 -11.31 -12.74 12.44
C THR A 59 -12.80 -12.82 12.78
N ALA A 60 -13.66 -12.39 11.87
CA ALA A 60 -15.10 -12.56 11.96
C ALA A 60 -15.65 -13.10 10.64
N PRO A 61 -16.82 -13.78 10.60
CA PRO A 61 -17.40 -14.23 9.34
C PRO A 61 -17.54 -13.05 8.36
N CYS A 62 -17.11 -13.22 7.11
CA CYS A 62 -17.19 -12.14 6.11
C CYS A 62 -18.65 -11.71 5.83
N THR A 63 -19.64 -12.55 6.14
CA THR A 63 -21.07 -12.20 6.11
C THR A 63 -21.46 -11.08 7.07
N GLN A 64 -20.65 -10.77 8.08
CA GLN A 64 -20.89 -9.66 9.02
C GLN A 64 -20.39 -8.31 8.50
N ILE A 65 -19.79 -8.27 7.32
CA ILE A 65 -19.15 -7.06 6.80
C ILE A 65 -20.15 -5.90 6.70
N ASN A 66 -21.37 -6.07 6.19
CA ASN A 66 -22.43 -5.04 6.14
C ASN A 66 -21.94 -3.58 5.98
N ASN A 67 -20.95 -3.36 5.10
CA ASN A 67 -20.29 -2.08 4.86
C ASN A 67 -19.62 -1.40 6.08
N ARG A 68 -19.27 -2.16 7.12
CA ARG A 68 -18.65 -1.69 8.34
C ARG A 68 -17.19 -1.30 8.10
N ALA A 69 -16.84 -0.06 8.41
CA ALA A 69 -15.48 0.47 8.31
C ALA A 69 -14.45 -0.38 9.08
N SER A 70 -14.86 -1.04 10.18
CA SER A 70 -14.00 -1.93 10.98
C SER A 70 -13.43 -3.13 10.22
N PHE A 71 -13.90 -3.42 9.00
CA PHE A 71 -13.39 -4.50 8.16
C PHE A 71 -12.60 -4.01 6.95
N LYS A 72 -12.66 -2.71 6.65
CA LYS A 72 -12.12 -2.15 5.41
C LYS A 72 -10.69 -1.69 5.64
N TRP A 73 -9.79 -2.23 4.85
CA TRP A 73 -8.37 -1.92 4.89
C TRP A 73 -7.94 -1.36 3.54
N ARG A 74 -7.09 -0.33 3.53
CA ARG A 74 -6.37 0.12 2.34
C ARG A 74 -4.95 -0.37 2.42
N MET A 75 -4.44 -0.83 1.29
CA MET A 75 -3.03 -1.15 1.13
C MET A 75 -2.30 0.10 0.68
N GLU A 76 -1.25 0.45 1.39
CA GLU A 76 -0.31 1.52 1.04
C GLU A 76 1.01 0.89 0.63
N ILE A 77 1.51 1.28 -0.54
CA ILE A 77 2.88 1.02 -0.97
C ILE A 77 3.59 2.36 -0.90
N ASP A 78 4.45 2.53 0.11
CA ASP A 78 5.33 3.70 0.16
C ASP A 78 6.62 3.40 -0.63
N GLY A 79 7.22 4.44 -1.19
CA GLY A 79 8.50 4.26 -1.89
C GLY A 79 9.70 4.12 -0.95
N LYS A 80 9.54 4.51 0.31
CA LYS A 80 10.60 4.50 1.33
C LYS A 80 10.98 3.08 1.76
N HIS A 81 10.05 2.14 1.69
CA HIS A 81 10.18 0.74 2.09
C HIS A 81 9.88 -0.18 0.91
N PRO A 82 10.80 -0.31 -0.08
CA PRO A 82 10.56 -1.08 -1.28
C PRO A 82 10.18 -2.54 -0.98
N GLY A 83 9.06 -2.99 -1.55
CA GLY A 83 8.57 -4.36 -1.38
C GLY A 83 7.76 -4.60 -0.10
N LEU A 84 7.59 -3.58 0.74
CA LEU A 84 6.71 -3.63 1.90
C LEU A 84 5.40 -2.90 1.60
N VAL A 85 4.37 -3.29 2.35
CA VAL A 85 3.08 -2.60 2.37
C VAL A 85 2.68 -2.26 3.78
N ARG A 86 1.80 -1.27 3.92
CA ARG A 86 1.09 -0.96 5.16
C ARG A 86 -0.40 -1.13 4.94
N PHE A 87 -1.11 -1.65 5.94
CA PHE A 87 -2.57 -1.77 5.89
C PHE A 87 -3.20 -0.72 6.79
N LEU A 88 -4.04 0.14 6.23
CA LEU A 88 -4.69 1.23 6.94
C LEU A 88 -6.17 0.93 7.10
N LEU A 89 -6.67 1.07 8.32
CA LEU A 89 -8.09 0.92 8.61
C LEU A 89 -8.84 2.15 8.06
N GLU A 90 -9.83 1.89 7.21
CA GLU A 90 -10.53 2.92 6.44
C GLU A 90 -11.10 4.03 7.34
N GLY A 91 -10.71 5.27 7.05
CA GLY A 91 -11.24 6.47 7.73
C GLY A 91 -10.83 6.63 9.20
N SER A 92 -9.87 5.85 9.70
CA SER A 92 -9.50 5.85 11.13
C SER A 92 -8.15 6.47 11.46
N GLY A 93 -7.20 6.48 10.51
CA GLY A 93 -5.80 6.84 10.77
C GLY A 93 -5.02 5.77 11.55
N PHE A 94 -5.58 4.56 11.71
CA PHE A 94 -4.93 3.41 12.33
C PHE A 94 -4.34 2.47 11.28
N CYS A 95 -3.22 1.85 11.60
CA CYS A 95 -2.47 0.92 10.79
C CYS A 95 -2.45 -0.46 11.46
N LEU A 96 -2.46 -1.52 10.65
CA LEU A 96 -2.23 -2.87 11.10
C LEU A 96 -0.79 -3.00 11.57
N ASP A 97 -0.61 -3.45 12.80
CA ASP A 97 0.68 -3.52 13.48
C ASP A 97 0.87 -4.92 14.08
N SER A 98 2.11 -5.29 14.28
CA SER A 98 2.46 -6.54 14.92
C SER A 98 3.70 -6.44 15.77
N ASN A 99 3.69 -7.24 16.82
CA ASN A 99 4.91 -7.70 17.46
C ASN A 99 5.14 -9.19 17.12
N ASN A 100 6.19 -9.80 17.65
CA ASN A 100 6.52 -11.20 17.37
C ASN A 100 5.44 -12.24 17.77
N VAL A 101 4.33 -11.85 18.42
CA VAL A 101 3.31 -12.77 18.94
C VAL A 101 1.90 -12.35 18.56
N THR A 102 1.61 -11.06 18.58
CA THR A 102 0.27 -10.49 18.51
C THR A 102 0.17 -9.53 17.33
N VAL A 103 -1.01 -9.51 16.71
CA VAL A 103 -1.40 -8.51 15.72
C VAL A 103 -2.46 -7.62 16.33
N TYR A 104 -2.38 -6.32 16.08
CA TYR A 104 -3.30 -5.31 16.58
C TYR A 104 -3.37 -4.15 15.58
N HIS A 105 -4.06 -3.08 15.92
CA HIS A 105 -3.99 -1.82 15.19
C HIS A 105 -3.54 -0.69 16.12
N THR A 106 -2.72 0.21 15.61
CA THR A 106 -2.18 1.38 16.31
C THR A 106 -2.30 2.61 15.41
N PRO A 107 -2.22 3.84 15.95
CA PRO A 107 -2.09 5.02 15.11
C PRO A 107 -0.95 4.86 14.10
N CYS A 108 -1.17 5.26 12.85
CA CYS A 108 -0.17 5.11 11.80
C CYS A 108 1.08 5.94 12.08
N GLU A 109 2.25 5.31 12.04
CA GLU A 109 3.56 5.94 12.25
C GLU A 109 4.43 5.73 11.02
N ALA A 110 4.99 6.82 10.48
CA ALA A 110 5.66 6.81 9.17
C ALA A 110 6.94 5.95 9.09
N GLU A 111 7.61 5.71 10.22
CA GLU A 111 8.90 5.01 10.27
C GLU A 111 8.83 3.80 11.22
N TRP A 112 7.64 3.43 11.70
CA TRP A 112 7.48 2.30 12.61
C TRP A 112 7.40 0.98 11.84
N ILE A 113 8.48 0.21 11.93
CA ILE A 113 8.66 -0.99 11.11
C ILE A 113 7.68 -2.13 11.42
N GLY A 114 7.03 -2.13 12.60
CA GLY A 114 6.00 -3.10 12.97
C GLY A 114 4.71 -2.99 12.17
N GLN A 115 4.47 -1.83 11.54
CA GLN A 115 3.33 -1.58 10.66
C GLN A 115 3.57 -1.97 9.20
N TYR A 116 4.77 -2.46 8.88
CA TYR A 116 5.15 -2.85 7.53
C TYR A 116 5.13 -4.37 7.37
N TRP A 117 4.48 -4.79 6.29
CA TRP A 117 4.18 -6.17 5.99
C TRP A 117 4.78 -6.53 4.65
N HIS A 118 5.35 -7.71 4.58
CA HIS A 118 5.66 -8.31 3.29
C HIS A 118 4.44 -9.05 2.76
N LEU A 119 4.31 -9.04 1.44
CA LEU A 119 3.31 -9.80 0.71
C LEU A 119 4.02 -10.84 -0.16
N SER A 120 3.59 -12.10 -0.09
CA SER A 120 3.89 -13.01 -1.18
C SER A 120 3.12 -12.60 -2.43
N ASN A 121 3.77 -12.65 -3.58
CA ASN A 121 3.10 -12.53 -4.86
C ASN A 121 2.06 -13.65 -5.02
N THR A 122 0.80 -13.28 -5.29
CA THR A 122 -0.35 -14.05 -5.84
C THR A 122 -1.67 -13.65 -5.17
N THR A 123 -2.78 -14.05 -5.79
CA THR A 123 -4.19 -13.97 -5.32
C THR A 123 -4.47 -14.62 -3.96
N SER A 124 -3.43 -15.11 -3.29
CA SER A 124 -3.42 -15.69 -1.94
C SER A 124 -2.05 -15.36 -1.34
N THR A 125 -2.07 -14.45 -0.37
CA THR A 125 -0.91 -13.77 0.17
C THR A 125 -0.60 -14.25 1.57
N PHE A 126 0.64 -14.69 1.76
CA PHE A 126 1.22 -14.77 3.09
C PHE A 126 1.59 -13.37 3.55
N LEU A 127 1.18 -13.02 4.76
CA LEU A 127 1.52 -11.78 5.43
C LEU A 127 2.55 -12.07 6.50
N TRP A 128 3.77 -11.55 6.35
CA TRP A 128 4.80 -11.65 7.40
C TRP A 128 5.28 -10.27 7.83
N GLY A 129 5.41 -10.09 9.14
CA GLY A 129 5.78 -8.80 9.74
C GLY A 129 7.24 -8.51 9.44
N ASN A 130 7.58 -7.28 9.06
CA ASN A 130 8.96 -6.97 8.68
C ASN A 130 9.96 -7.11 9.85
N ASN A 131 9.49 -6.95 11.09
CA ASN A 131 10.28 -7.16 12.31
C ASN A 131 10.35 -8.63 12.76
N SER A 132 9.76 -9.57 12.01
CA SER A 132 9.55 -10.94 12.46
C SER A 132 9.77 -11.98 11.37
N SER A 133 10.28 -13.16 11.73
CA SER A 133 10.26 -14.33 10.86
C SER A 133 8.90 -15.07 10.88
N ARG A 134 7.85 -14.39 11.37
CA ARG A 134 6.53 -14.95 11.65
C ARG A 134 5.46 -14.37 10.75
N PHE A 135 4.42 -15.18 10.58
CA PHE A 135 3.32 -14.98 9.66
C PHE A 135 2.05 -14.69 10.44
N MET A 136 1.28 -13.72 9.93
CA MET A 136 -0.04 -13.44 10.45
C MET A 136 -0.95 -14.64 10.20
N THR A 137 -1.57 -15.10 11.27
CA THR A 137 -2.42 -16.28 11.29
C THR A 137 -3.82 -15.86 11.70
N GLY A 138 -4.84 -16.25 10.94
CA GLY A 138 -6.25 -16.02 11.24
C GLY A 138 -6.96 -17.33 11.54
N TRP A 139 -7.43 -17.50 12.78
CA TRP A 139 -8.10 -18.72 13.24
C TRP A 139 -9.62 -18.60 13.14
N ASP A 140 -10.30 -19.74 13.00
CA ASP A 140 -11.77 -19.78 12.97
C ASP A 140 -12.44 -19.36 14.27
N ALA A 141 -11.72 -19.53 15.39
CA ALA A 141 -12.15 -19.09 16.72
C ALA A 141 -12.14 -17.56 16.91
N GLY A 142 -11.70 -16.80 15.91
CA GLY A 142 -11.61 -15.33 15.97
C GLY A 142 -10.22 -14.81 16.30
N ASN A 143 -9.28 -15.66 16.69
CA ASN A 143 -7.95 -15.21 17.09
C ASN A 143 -7.10 -14.83 15.87
N VAL A 144 -6.30 -13.77 16.03
CA VAL A 144 -5.24 -13.39 15.08
C VAL A 144 -3.91 -13.32 15.84
N SER A 145 -2.87 -13.95 15.30
CA SER A 145 -1.57 -14.09 15.96
C SER A 145 -0.42 -14.08 14.95
N MET A 146 0.80 -13.96 15.46
CA MET A 146 2.04 -14.11 14.69
C MET A 146 2.69 -15.45 15.03
N GLU A 147 2.77 -16.34 14.04
CA GLU A 147 3.27 -17.70 14.22
C GLU A 147 4.42 -18.00 13.27
N PRO A 148 5.35 -18.91 13.62
CA PRO A 148 6.33 -19.40 12.65
C PRO A 148 5.64 -19.90 11.38
N ARG A 149 6.34 -19.83 10.25
CA ARG A 149 5.83 -20.39 9.00
C ARG A 149 5.39 -21.84 9.21
N GLY A 150 4.18 -22.19 8.78
CA GLY A 150 3.69 -23.56 8.86
C GLY A 150 4.64 -24.50 8.11
N ALA A 151 5.29 -25.41 8.83
CA ALA A 151 6.08 -26.49 8.25
C ALA A 151 5.15 -27.66 7.90
N ASN A 152 4.74 -27.76 6.64
CA ASN A 152 4.13 -28.94 6.00
C ASN A 152 2.84 -29.52 6.63
N GLN A 153 2.22 -28.87 7.62
CA GLN A 153 0.88 -29.24 8.09
C GLN A 153 -0.15 -28.39 7.35
N SER A 154 -0.95 -29.01 6.48
CA SER A 154 -1.93 -28.33 5.62
C SER A 154 -2.81 -27.35 6.39
N ALA A 155 -3.27 -27.75 7.59
CA ALA A 155 -4.07 -26.91 8.48
C ALA A 155 -3.36 -25.63 8.94
N MET A 156 -2.03 -25.67 9.15
CA MET A 156 -1.26 -24.48 9.53
C MET A 156 -1.03 -23.52 8.37
N ILE A 157 -0.91 -24.04 7.15
CA ILE A 157 -0.77 -23.20 5.96
C ILE A 157 -2.08 -22.48 5.68
N PHE A 158 -3.24 -23.17 5.79
CA PHE A 158 -4.54 -22.57 5.48
C PHE A 158 -4.88 -21.34 6.32
N LYS A 159 -4.53 -21.34 7.61
CA LYS A 159 -4.72 -20.21 8.53
C LYS A 159 -3.74 -19.04 8.32
N GLN A 160 -2.66 -19.23 7.56
CA GLN A 160 -1.64 -18.21 7.26
C GLN A 160 -1.82 -17.57 5.88
N VAL A 161 -2.80 -18.04 5.11
CA VAL A 161 -3.11 -17.50 3.79
C VAL A 161 -4.24 -16.50 3.91
N TRP A 162 -3.96 -15.29 3.44
CA TRP A 162 -4.89 -14.18 3.36
C TRP A 162 -5.11 -13.77 1.91
N ARG A 163 -6.26 -13.20 1.58
CA ARG A 163 -6.55 -12.62 0.28
C ARG A 163 -7.08 -11.22 0.50
N PHE A 164 -6.59 -10.27 -0.28
CA PHE A 164 -7.14 -8.93 -0.31
C PHE A 164 -8.25 -8.88 -1.36
N ASP A 165 -9.49 -8.65 -0.93
CA ASP A 165 -10.68 -8.53 -1.78
C ASP A 165 -11.08 -7.04 -1.88
N PRO A 166 -10.77 -6.33 -2.98
CA PRO A 166 -11.20 -4.93 -3.18
C PRO A 166 -12.72 -4.80 -3.17
N VAL A 167 -13.24 -3.67 -2.69
CA VAL A 167 -14.68 -3.34 -2.64
C VAL A 167 -15.07 -2.37 -3.73
#